data_AF-A0A1A9S8Z7-F1
#
_entry.id   AF-A0A1A9S8Z7-F1
#
_cell.length_a   1.000
_cell.length_b   1.000
_cell.length_c   1.000
_cell.angle_alpha   90.00
_cell.angle_beta   90.00
_cell.angle_gamma   90.00
#
_symmetry.space_group_name_H-M   'P 1'
#
loop_
_entity.id
_entity.type
_entity.pdbx_description
1 polymer ?
#
loop_
_entity_poly.entity_id
_entity_poly.type
_entity_poly.pdbx_seq_one_letter_code
_entity_poly.pdbx_strand_id
1 'polypeptide(L)'
;MKPLIKPVLALLITAALAGCGKGEEEAKPATLSCQAPEALEQIKAQIQAAVVPSKEGVGGLPYFQADISEVGAAFDQLGFEITDIRTTQAASEGSKQLACEATLRLAPKPEAQTRIKQSINDFIEINEMDGADYNSLMSAGEMLKPDGKGGFIGPLSYTVSQTDSGDKLVVNVASKEIAEGLRGPVAYYVAAPDLAKQMAESQQKSAAEEARQQELNTLDQNRLQARIELLRTQNKQAHDELNKAWQALPAAARTQLKDAQNQWNRLRESQCAYQSKADSTEPLEQEALRIECDTREVQQRIPSLKQEAETFTGNQLTEATQRAQAAQQELRNVWQSVPADVKDIIGQDYQSWAASSAAKCAQAAQQAGGGNNGQLARLECTATEARNKAKELRGYVSQ
;
A
#
# COMPACT_ATOMS: atom_id res chain seq x y z
N MET A 1 -9.42 -41.23 54.09
CA MET A 1 -8.57 -42.39 54.38
C MET A 1 -7.13 -41.88 54.37
N LYS A 2 -6.63 -41.35 55.49
CA LYS A 2 -5.70 -41.97 56.48
C LYS A 2 -4.33 -42.39 55.89
N PRO A 3 -3.23 -42.20 56.63
CA PRO A 3 -2.26 -41.13 56.37
C PRO A 3 -0.78 -41.62 56.40
N LEU A 4 0.18 -40.76 56.06
CA LEU A 4 1.62 -40.95 56.33
C LEU A 4 2.17 -39.62 56.89
N ILE A 5 2.19 -39.43 58.20
CA ILE A 5 3.29 -39.72 59.16
C ILE A 5 4.55 -38.88 58.87
N LYS A 6 4.74 -37.84 59.70
CA LYS A 6 5.99 -37.08 59.92
C LYS A 6 6.96 -37.90 60.79
N PRO A 7 8.25 -37.51 60.77
CA PRO A 7 8.87 -36.98 62.00
C PRO A 7 9.66 -35.69 61.67
N VAL A 8 9.36 -34.52 62.24
CA VAL A 8 9.87 -34.00 63.53
C VAL A 8 11.26 -34.52 63.89
N LEU A 9 12.30 -33.74 63.55
CA LEU A 9 13.62 -33.86 64.15
C LEU A 9 13.84 -32.60 65.01
N ALA A 10 13.97 -32.83 66.31
CA ALA A 10 14.31 -31.84 67.32
C ALA A 10 15.68 -32.20 67.92
N LEU A 11 16.42 -31.16 68.30
CA LEU A 11 17.58 -31.15 69.20
C LEU A 11 18.87 -31.84 68.74
N LEU A 12 19.96 -31.07 68.73
CA LEU A 12 20.97 -31.16 69.79
C LEU A 12 21.88 -29.92 69.77
N ILE A 13 21.78 -29.15 70.86
CA ILE A 13 22.73 -28.13 71.27
C ILE A 13 23.94 -28.88 71.85
N THR A 14 25.10 -28.76 71.22
CA THR A 14 26.38 -29.15 71.84
C THR A 14 27.17 -27.89 72.14
N ALA A 15 27.16 -27.52 73.43
CA ALA A 15 28.13 -26.62 74.03
C ALA A 15 29.48 -27.34 74.08
N ALA A 16 30.48 -26.82 73.36
CA ALA A 16 31.87 -27.20 73.52
C ALA A 16 32.59 -26.09 74.30
N LEU A 17 32.74 -26.31 75.61
CA LEU A 17 33.76 -25.68 76.44
C LEU A 17 35.02 -26.54 76.32
N ALA A 18 36.05 -26.03 75.64
CA ALA A 18 37.41 -26.49 75.78
C ALA A 18 38.34 -25.28 75.57
N GLY A 19 38.94 -24.83 76.67
CA GLY A 19 39.93 -23.75 76.67
C GLY A 19 41.33 -24.23 76.31
N CYS A 20 42.10 -23.28 75.78
CA CYS A 20 43.50 -22.93 76.05
C CYS A 20 44.36 -22.78 74.79
N GLY A 21 44.73 -21.53 74.52
CA GLY A 21 46.12 -21.18 74.26
C GLY A 21 46.62 -21.36 72.83
N LYS A 22 46.01 -20.63 71.89
CA LYS A 22 46.74 -19.99 70.79
C LYS A 22 46.16 -18.59 70.66
N GLY A 23 47.02 -17.57 70.77
CA GLY A 23 46.62 -16.17 70.85
C GLY A 23 45.55 -15.84 69.82
N GLU A 24 44.39 -15.44 70.31
CA GLU A 24 43.51 -14.57 69.56
C GLU A 24 44.37 -13.36 69.23
N GLU A 25 44.70 -13.17 67.96
CA GLU A 25 44.97 -11.82 67.48
C GLU A 25 43.79 -10.99 67.95
N GLU A 26 44.02 -10.08 68.91
CA GLU A 26 43.04 -9.05 69.26
C GLU A 26 42.49 -8.52 67.95
N ALA A 27 41.22 -8.80 67.67
CA ALA A 27 40.54 -8.28 66.50
C ALA A 27 40.66 -6.76 66.60
N LYS A 28 41.56 -6.18 65.79
CA LYS A 28 41.80 -4.74 65.80
C LYS A 28 40.45 -4.06 65.66
N PRO A 29 40.12 -3.08 66.53
CA PRO A 29 38.86 -2.35 66.42
C PRO A 29 38.73 -1.80 65.00
N ALA A 30 37.55 -1.98 64.40
CA ALA A 30 37.29 -1.54 63.04
C ALA A 30 37.47 -0.02 62.98
N THR A 31 38.43 0.46 62.18
CA THR A 31 38.73 1.89 62.10
C THR A 31 37.52 2.67 61.59
N LEU A 32 36.92 3.51 62.44
CA LEU A 32 35.79 4.36 62.06
C LEU A 32 36.21 5.36 60.98
N SER A 33 35.81 5.09 59.74
CA SER A 33 36.18 5.90 58.57
C SER A 33 35.08 5.85 57.52
N CYS A 34 34.76 7.00 56.92
CA CYS A 34 33.91 7.06 55.72
C CYS A 34 34.53 6.28 54.53
N GLN A 35 35.85 6.09 54.51
CA GLN A 35 36.57 5.40 53.44
C GLN A 35 36.87 3.93 53.77
N ALA A 36 36.30 3.38 54.85
CA ALA A 36 36.54 1.98 55.22
C ALA A 36 36.04 1.03 54.10
N PRO A 37 36.88 0.10 53.59
CA PRO A 37 36.47 -0.80 52.50
C PRO A 37 35.20 -1.60 52.82
N GLU A 38 35.09 -2.10 54.05
CA GLU A 38 33.88 -2.80 54.53
C GLU A 38 32.62 -1.92 54.54
N ALA A 39 32.75 -0.61 54.72
CA ALA A 39 31.64 0.32 54.64
C ALA A 39 31.20 0.53 53.17
N LEU A 40 32.15 0.69 52.25
CA LEU A 40 31.87 0.83 50.83
C LEU A 40 31.23 -0.43 50.23
N GLU A 41 31.69 -1.62 50.63
CA GLU A 41 31.06 -2.90 50.26
C GLU A 41 29.63 -3.02 50.80
N GLN A 42 29.38 -2.59 52.05
CA GLN A 42 28.02 -2.54 52.60
C GLN A 42 27.10 -1.59 51.82
N ILE A 43 27.60 -0.43 51.38
CA ILE A 43 26.82 0.51 50.55
C ILE A 43 26.46 -0.15 49.22
N LYS A 44 27.43 -0.74 48.53
CA LYS A 44 27.22 -1.44 47.25
C LYS A 44 26.19 -2.56 47.42
N ALA A 45 26.32 -3.39 48.45
CA ALA A 45 25.39 -4.48 48.74
C ALA A 45 23.97 -4.00 49.04
N GLN A 46 23.81 -2.94 49.86
CA GLN A 46 22.50 -2.36 50.18
C GLN A 46 21.82 -1.77 48.95
N ILE A 47 22.57 -1.09 48.07
CA ILE A 47 22.03 -0.53 46.81
C ILE A 47 21.65 -1.66 45.85
N GLN A 48 22.53 -2.64 45.63
CA GLN A 48 22.25 -3.80 44.76
C GLN A 48 20.98 -4.54 45.19
N ALA A 49 20.84 -4.81 46.49
CA ALA A 49 19.65 -5.47 47.05
C ALA A 49 18.37 -4.64 46.86
N ALA A 50 18.48 -3.30 46.84
CA ALA A 50 17.35 -2.41 46.64
C ALA A 50 16.98 -2.21 45.15
N VAL A 51 17.86 -2.55 44.20
CA VAL A 51 17.62 -2.46 42.74
C VAL A 51 16.83 -3.66 42.22
N VAL A 52 16.91 -4.82 42.90
CA VAL A 52 16.22 -6.06 42.50
C VAL A 52 14.73 -5.79 42.31
N PRO A 53 14.16 -6.14 41.13
CA PRO A 53 12.84 -5.68 40.74
C PRO A 53 11.72 -6.22 41.64
N SER A 54 10.77 -5.36 41.98
CA SER A 54 9.41 -5.73 42.38
C SER A 54 8.62 -6.16 41.13
N LYS A 55 7.72 -7.16 41.28
CA LYS A 55 7.07 -7.94 40.20
C LYS A 55 6.25 -7.18 39.14
N GLU A 56 6.13 -5.86 39.23
CA GLU A 56 5.37 -5.04 38.28
C GLU A 56 6.32 -4.01 37.67
N GLY A 57 6.34 -3.93 36.34
CA GLY A 57 7.17 -2.97 35.61
C GLY A 57 6.92 -1.56 36.14
N VAL A 58 7.92 -0.99 36.82
CA VAL A 58 7.82 0.36 37.36
C VAL A 58 8.08 1.34 36.21
N GLY A 59 7.07 2.14 35.86
CA GLY A 59 7.21 3.43 35.19
C GLY A 59 7.98 3.45 33.86
N GLY A 60 7.51 2.72 32.83
CA GLY A 60 8.04 2.86 31.47
C GLY A 60 9.46 2.34 31.26
N LEU A 61 9.99 1.53 32.18
CA LEU A 61 11.23 0.79 32.02
C LEU A 61 10.98 -0.58 31.38
N PRO A 62 11.98 -1.15 30.67
CA PRO A 62 11.86 -2.52 30.17
C PRO A 62 11.68 -3.48 31.34
N TYR A 63 10.70 -4.37 31.23
CA TYR A 63 10.56 -5.46 32.19
C TYR A 63 11.77 -6.39 32.08
N PHE A 64 12.43 -6.64 33.19
CA PHE A 64 13.48 -7.64 33.28
C PHE A 64 13.24 -8.53 34.49
N GLN A 65 13.42 -9.83 34.31
CA GLN A 65 13.43 -10.78 35.40
C GLN A 65 14.89 -11.12 35.69
N ALA A 66 15.42 -10.61 36.80
CA ALA A 66 16.79 -10.90 37.23
C ALA A 66 16.87 -11.25 38.71
N ASP A 67 17.72 -12.21 39.04
CA ASP A 67 18.11 -12.47 40.43
C ASP A 67 19.19 -11.50 40.92
N ILE A 68 19.52 -11.56 42.21
CA ILE A 68 20.50 -10.66 42.82
C ILE A 68 21.92 -10.85 42.27
N SER A 69 22.24 -12.04 41.76
CA SER A 69 23.54 -12.34 41.16
C SER A 69 23.65 -11.71 39.77
N GLU A 70 22.59 -11.74 38.98
CA GLU A 70 22.49 -11.08 37.68
C GLU A 70 22.53 -9.54 37.82
N VAL A 71 21.83 -9.00 38.81
CA VAL A 71 21.95 -7.57 39.17
C VAL A 71 23.37 -7.23 39.61
N GLY A 72 23.99 -8.06 40.45
CA GLY A 72 25.39 -7.88 40.87
C GLY A 72 26.36 -7.84 39.67
N ALA A 73 26.21 -8.78 38.73
CA ALA A 73 27.00 -8.83 37.51
C ALA A 73 26.76 -7.60 36.62
N ALA A 74 25.51 -7.11 36.52
CA ALA A 74 25.21 -5.87 35.81
C ALA A 74 25.92 -4.67 36.44
N PHE A 75 25.90 -4.54 37.77
CA PHE A 75 26.61 -3.48 38.49
C PHE A 75 28.12 -3.47 38.22
N ASP A 76 28.74 -4.64 38.12
CA ASP A 76 30.17 -4.77 37.82
C ASP A 76 30.52 -4.38 36.37
N GLN A 77 29.55 -4.49 35.47
CA GLN A 77 29.67 -4.09 34.06
C GLN A 77 29.36 -2.60 33.88
N LEU A 78 28.46 -2.06 34.68
CA LEU A 78 28.09 -0.64 34.73
C LEU A 78 29.14 0.24 35.44
N GLY A 79 30.14 -0.35 36.09
CA GLY A 79 31.24 0.39 36.72
C GLY A 79 30.75 1.30 37.83
N PHE A 80 30.09 0.72 38.84
CA PHE A 80 29.65 1.44 40.02
C PHE A 80 30.86 1.81 40.90
N GLU A 81 31.09 3.11 41.07
CA GLU A 81 32.17 3.69 41.84
C GLU A 81 31.63 4.69 42.89
N ILE A 82 32.25 4.72 44.07
CA ILE A 82 32.02 5.77 45.07
C ILE A 82 33.29 6.61 45.14
N THR A 83 33.21 7.85 44.69
CA THR A 83 34.34 8.79 44.62
C THR A 83 34.12 10.00 45.52
N ASP A 84 35.12 10.86 45.66
CA ASP A 84 35.01 12.15 46.35
C ASP A 84 34.48 12.07 47.79
N ILE A 85 34.83 11.00 48.51
CA ILE A 85 34.35 10.72 49.86
C ILE A 85 34.89 11.75 50.85
N ARG A 86 33.98 12.45 51.53
CA ARG A 86 34.27 13.42 52.59
C ARG A 86 33.43 13.16 53.84
N THR A 87 34.03 13.43 54.99
CA THR A 87 33.32 13.49 56.28
C THR A 87 32.73 14.88 56.46
N THR A 88 31.41 15.00 56.62
CA THR A 88 30.73 16.29 56.76
C THR A 88 30.44 16.68 58.20
N GLN A 89 30.38 15.71 59.09
CA GLN A 89 30.31 15.93 60.53
C GLN A 89 31.35 15.04 61.22
N ALA A 90 32.36 15.68 61.83
CA ALA A 90 33.39 14.98 62.58
C ALA A 90 32.79 14.35 63.85
N ALA A 91 33.28 13.17 64.20
CA ALA A 91 33.03 12.59 65.51
C ALA A 91 33.46 13.59 66.60
N SER A 92 32.52 14.07 67.43
CA SER A 92 32.90 14.66 68.73
C SER A 92 33.66 13.60 69.55
N GLU A 93 34.47 14.01 70.53
CA GLU A 93 35.10 13.05 71.44
C GLU A 93 34.06 12.05 72.00
N GLY A 94 34.22 10.76 71.68
CA GLY A 94 33.28 9.69 72.04
C GLY A 94 32.19 9.35 71.01
N SER A 95 32.10 10.04 69.87
CA SER A 95 31.15 9.69 68.81
C SER A 95 31.57 8.41 68.09
N LYS A 96 30.66 7.44 68.07
CA LYS A 96 30.77 6.18 67.30
C LYS A 96 30.17 6.29 65.90
N GLN A 97 29.83 7.49 65.43
CA GLN A 97 29.15 7.72 64.16
C GLN A 97 29.79 8.87 63.37
N LEU A 98 29.86 8.69 62.05
CA LEU A 98 30.27 9.69 61.07
C LEU A 98 29.16 9.93 60.05
N ALA A 99 28.95 11.19 59.68
CA ALA A 99 28.17 11.56 58.49
C ALA A 99 29.11 11.78 57.31
N CYS A 100 28.80 11.14 56.18
CA CYS A 100 29.64 11.08 55.01
C CYS A 100 28.87 11.53 53.77
N GLU A 101 29.55 12.26 52.89
CA GLU A 101 29.09 12.57 51.54
C GLU A 101 30.09 12.04 50.54
N ALA A 102 29.61 11.63 49.37
CA ALA A 102 30.40 11.11 48.27
C ALA A 102 29.70 11.40 46.94
N THR A 103 30.40 11.13 45.84
CA THR A 103 29.84 11.08 44.50
C THR A 103 29.67 9.62 44.12
N LEU A 104 28.44 9.22 43.78
CA LEU A 104 28.19 7.97 43.08
C LEU A 104 28.51 8.20 41.61
N ARG A 105 29.35 7.35 41.03
CA ARG A 105 29.68 7.37 39.61
C ARG A 105 29.32 6.04 38.97
N LEU A 106 28.61 6.11 37.86
CA LEU A 106 28.34 5.01 36.95
C LEU A 106 29.24 5.17 35.72
N ALA A 107 30.26 4.34 35.58
CA ALA A 107 31.18 4.36 34.46
C ALA A 107 31.11 3.01 33.70
N PRO A 108 30.10 2.80 32.85
CA PRO A 108 29.94 1.52 32.15
C PRO A 108 31.18 1.16 31.35
N LYS A 109 31.59 -0.10 31.45
CA LYS A 109 32.64 -0.65 30.57
C LYS A 109 32.23 -0.46 29.11
N PRO A 110 33.18 -0.35 28.15
CA PRO A 110 32.84 -0.07 26.75
C PRO A 110 31.79 -1.00 26.15
N GLU A 111 31.89 -2.31 26.41
CA GLU A 111 30.90 -3.31 25.96
C GLU A 111 29.53 -3.10 26.61
N ALA A 112 29.51 -2.77 27.90
CA ALA A 112 28.27 -2.50 28.63
C ALA A 112 27.59 -1.22 28.13
N GLN A 113 28.38 -0.18 27.86
CA GLN A 113 27.88 1.06 27.28
C GLN A 113 27.24 0.82 25.91
N THR A 114 27.89 0.04 25.03
CA THR A 114 27.33 -0.33 23.72
C THR A 114 26.04 -1.13 23.88
N ARG A 115 26.02 -2.11 24.78
CA ARG A 115 24.84 -2.94 25.06
C ARG A 115 23.65 -2.11 25.53
N ILE A 116 23.86 -1.16 26.45
CA ILE A 116 22.79 -0.30 26.96
C ILE A 116 22.27 0.62 25.86
N LYS A 117 23.16 1.25 25.09
CA LYS A 117 22.77 2.08 23.95
C LYS A 117 21.88 1.31 22.98
N GLN A 118 22.29 0.09 22.62
CA GLN A 118 21.49 -0.75 21.74
C GLN A 118 20.14 -1.11 22.37
N SER A 119 20.12 -1.56 23.62
CA SER A 119 18.86 -1.93 24.29
C SER A 119 17.89 -0.76 24.46
N ILE A 120 18.40 0.45 24.67
CA ILE A 120 17.59 1.66 24.74
C ILE A 120 17.00 1.97 23.35
N ASN A 121 17.80 1.88 22.29
CA ASN A 121 17.31 2.08 20.93
C ASN A 121 16.24 1.03 20.57
N ASP A 122 16.52 -0.25 20.85
CA ASP A 122 15.57 -1.34 20.64
C ASP A 122 14.26 -1.09 21.41
N PHE A 123 14.35 -0.66 22.67
CA PHE A 123 13.17 -0.33 23.48
C PHE A 123 12.38 0.85 22.92
N ILE A 124 13.06 1.91 22.48
CA ILE A 124 12.44 3.08 21.85
C ILE A 124 11.72 2.68 20.57
N GLU A 125 12.35 1.86 19.72
CA GLU A 125 11.77 1.39 18.46
C GLU A 125 10.57 0.46 18.71
N ILE A 126 10.66 -0.49 19.65
CA ILE A 126 9.55 -1.39 20.00
C ILE A 126 8.32 -0.62 20.51
N ASN A 127 8.55 0.45 21.29
CA ASN A 127 7.49 1.17 22.00
C ASN A 127 7.11 2.50 21.33
N GLU A 128 7.68 2.82 20.16
CA GLU A 128 7.42 4.07 19.42
C GLU A 128 7.60 5.33 20.29
N MET A 129 8.67 5.36 21.09
CA MET A 129 8.90 6.45 22.05
C MET A 129 9.53 7.68 21.39
N ASP A 130 8.70 8.60 20.93
CA ASP A 130 9.15 9.87 20.36
C ASP A 130 9.90 10.74 21.40
N GLY A 131 11.09 11.25 21.01
CA GLY A 131 11.86 12.22 21.78
C GLY A 131 12.62 11.66 23.00
N ALA A 132 12.57 10.36 23.24
CA ALA A 132 13.44 9.70 24.21
C ALA A 132 14.84 9.48 23.63
N ASP A 133 15.87 9.66 24.45
CA ASP A 133 17.25 9.39 24.07
C ASP A 133 18.03 8.70 25.20
N TYR A 134 19.22 8.22 24.87
CA TYR A 134 20.11 7.55 25.81
C TYR A 134 20.36 8.36 27.10
N ASN A 135 20.60 9.67 27.00
CA ASN A 135 20.90 10.48 28.17
C ASN A 135 19.65 10.71 29.02
N SER A 136 18.50 10.95 28.40
CA SER A 136 17.21 11.13 29.08
C SER A 136 16.85 9.89 29.91
N LEU A 137 17.01 8.70 29.33
CA LEU A 137 16.67 7.44 30.00
C LEU A 137 17.72 7.01 31.02
N MET A 138 19.00 7.37 30.84
CA MET A 138 20.07 7.08 31.78
C MET A 138 20.17 8.07 32.97
N SER A 139 19.62 9.28 32.83
CA SER A 139 19.66 10.31 33.88
C SER A 139 18.68 10.06 35.03
N ALA A 140 17.74 9.11 34.84
CA ALA A 140 16.83 8.59 35.85
C ALA A 140 16.16 9.66 36.72
N GLY A 141 15.47 10.61 36.09
CA GLY A 141 14.75 11.67 36.79
C GLY A 141 15.66 12.70 37.47
N GLU A 142 16.79 13.04 36.84
CA GLU A 142 17.82 13.98 37.30
C GLU A 142 18.72 13.51 38.46
N MET A 143 18.49 12.31 39.01
CA MET A 143 19.37 11.74 40.04
C MET A 143 20.80 11.55 39.52
N LEU A 144 20.91 11.15 38.25
CA LEU A 144 22.17 10.96 37.55
C LEU A 144 22.33 12.05 36.49
N LYS A 145 23.54 12.58 36.36
CA LYS A 145 23.88 13.57 35.33
C LYS A 145 25.13 13.11 34.57
N PRO A 146 25.21 13.35 33.25
CA PRO A 146 26.41 13.02 32.48
C PRO A 146 27.66 13.68 33.09
N ASP A 147 28.73 12.91 33.26
CA ASP A 147 29.99 13.40 33.85
C ASP A 147 30.97 14.01 32.82
N GLY A 148 30.57 14.03 31.55
CA GLY A 148 31.39 14.49 30.41
C GLY A 148 32.52 13.53 29.99
N LYS A 149 32.66 12.38 30.67
CA LYS A 149 33.70 11.36 30.46
C LYS A 149 33.11 10.00 30.07
N GLY A 150 31.84 9.98 29.66
CA GLY A 150 31.12 8.77 29.24
C GLY A 150 30.43 8.01 30.37
N GLY A 151 30.42 8.58 31.59
CA GLY A 151 29.69 8.06 32.74
C GLY A 151 28.61 9.03 33.23
N PHE A 152 28.00 8.66 34.35
CA PHE A 152 26.98 9.44 35.03
C PHE A 152 27.34 9.60 36.50
N ILE A 153 27.06 10.75 37.10
CA ILE A 153 27.33 11.04 38.51
C ILE A 153 26.08 11.51 39.23
N GLY A 154 25.98 11.16 40.52
CA GLY A 154 24.93 11.62 41.43
C GLY A 154 25.46 11.77 42.86
N PRO A 155 24.84 12.61 43.70
CA PRO A 155 25.25 12.75 45.09
C PRO A 155 24.91 11.49 45.90
N LEU A 156 25.76 11.15 46.86
CA LEU A 156 25.58 10.02 47.78
C LEU A 156 25.82 10.47 49.22
N SER A 157 24.83 10.29 50.09
CA SER A 157 24.95 10.56 51.52
C SER A 157 24.74 9.28 52.32
N TYR A 158 25.61 9.04 53.30
CA TYR A 158 25.53 7.85 54.16
C TYR A 158 26.14 8.14 55.54
N THR A 159 25.85 7.28 56.51
CA THR A 159 26.47 7.33 57.83
C THR A 159 27.17 6.02 58.14
N VAL A 160 28.34 6.11 58.77
CA VAL A 160 29.12 4.95 59.25
C VAL A 160 29.09 4.96 60.77
N SER A 161 28.70 3.84 61.37
CA SER A 161 28.63 3.67 62.83
C SER A 161 29.45 2.46 63.27
N GLN A 162 30.19 2.56 64.37
CA GLN A 162 30.79 1.38 65.04
C GLN A 162 29.74 0.67 65.90
N THR A 163 29.80 -0.66 65.94
CA THR A 163 29.02 -1.47 66.89
C THR A 163 29.41 -1.18 68.35
N ASP A 164 28.57 -1.62 69.30
CA ASP A 164 28.85 -1.44 70.72
C ASP A 164 30.18 -2.06 71.14
N SER A 165 30.53 -3.20 70.54
CA SER A 165 31.79 -3.93 70.68
C SER A 165 32.97 -3.31 69.92
N GLY A 166 32.74 -2.36 69.00
CA GLY A 166 33.78 -1.69 68.21
C GLY A 166 34.47 -2.58 67.16
N ASP A 167 34.00 -3.81 66.99
CA ASP A 167 34.56 -4.85 66.11
C ASP A 167 34.02 -4.78 64.68
N LYS A 168 32.93 -4.03 64.43
CA LYS A 168 32.27 -3.93 63.12
C LYS A 168 31.77 -2.53 62.83
N LEU A 169 31.71 -2.19 61.54
CA LEU A 169 31.01 -1.02 61.04
C LEU A 169 29.61 -1.38 60.53
N VAL A 170 28.65 -0.48 60.76
CA VAL A 170 27.29 -0.51 60.25
C VAL A 170 27.10 0.72 59.38
N VAL A 171 26.65 0.54 58.14
CA VAL A 171 26.37 1.65 57.23
C VAL A 171 24.87 1.85 57.07
N ASN A 172 24.44 3.10 57.12
CA ASN A 172 23.10 3.51 56.74
C ASN A 172 23.18 4.44 55.53
N VAL A 173 22.49 4.08 54.46
CA VAL A 173 22.43 4.82 53.19
C VAL A 173 20.99 4.79 52.70
N ALA A 174 20.54 5.84 52.01
CA ALA A 174 19.23 5.91 51.37
C ALA A 174 19.17 5.00 50.12
N SER A 175 19.43 3.70 50.31
CA SER A 175 19.62 2.71 49.24
C SER A 175 18.41 2.60 48.31
N LYS A 176 17.19 2.86 48.78
CA LYS A 176 15.98 2.84 47.96
C LYS A 176 15.92 3.96 46.93
N GLU A 177 16.22 5.20 47.34
CA GLU A 177 16.24 6.37 46.45
C GLU A 177 17.34 6.21 45.41
N ILE A 178 18.51 5.74 45.85
CA ILE A 178 19.64 5.48 44.94
C ILE A 178 19.32 4.33 43.97
N ALA A 179 18.67 3.29 44.45
CA ALA A 179 18.23 2.18 43.62
C ALA A 179 17.22 2.62 42.57
N GLU A 180 16.31 3.55 42.86
CA GLU A 180 15.38 4.11 41.88
C GLU A 180 16.10 4.78 40.70
N GLY A 181 17.17 5.54 40.95
CA GLY A 181 17.96 6.11 39.86
C GLY A 181 18.81 5.10 39.08
N LEU A 182 19.19 3.98 39.70
CA LEU A 182 20.00 2.95 39.05
C LEU A 182 19.17 1.86 38.36
N ARG A 183 17.87 1.78 38.65
CA ARG A 183 16.96 0.81 38.03
C ARG A 183 16.95 0.93 36.51
N GLY A 184 16.93 2.14 35.96
CA GLY A 184 16.94 2.34 34.50
C GLY A 184 18.16 1.71 33.82
N PRO A 185 19.39 2.16 34.14
CA PRO A 185 20.62 1.59 33.60
C PRO A 185 20.72 0.07 33.74
N VAL A 186 20.33 -0.48 34.90
CA VAL A 186 20.35 -1.93 35.16
C VAL A 186 19.30 -2.65 34.32
N ALA A 187 18.07 -2.11 34.22
CA ALA A 187 16.98 -2.69 33.45
C ALA A 187 17.35 -2.82 31.97
N TYR A 188 17.88 -1.75 31.37
CA TYR A 188 18.30 -1.76 29.97
C TYR A 188 19.47 -2.73 29.72
N TYR A 189 20.48 -2.74 30.60
CA TYR A 189 21.59 -3.69 30.48
C TYR A 189 21.11 -5.14 30.53
N VAL A 190 20.27 -5.48 31.51
CA VAL A 190 19.78 -6.84 31.71
C VAL A 190 18.82 -7.26 30.59
N ALA A 191 17.84 -6.43 30.25
CA ALA A 191 16.82 -6.72 29.25
C ALA A 191 17.33 -6.77 27.79
N ALA A 192 18.57 -6.34 27.54
CA ALA A 192 19.12 -6.25 26.18
C ALA A 192 18.91 -7.49 25.29
N PRO A 193 19.10 -8.75 25.76
CA PRO A 193 18.88 -9.93 24.91
C PRO A 193 17.40 -10.12 24.53
N ASP A 194 16.48 -9.84 25.46
CA ASP A 194 15.04 -9.96 25.21
C ASP A 194 14.54 -8.86 24.29
N LEU A 195 15.07 -7.64 24.43
CA LEU A 195 14.76 -6.51 23.55
C LEU A 195 15.30 -6.76 22.13
N ALA A 196 16.52 -7.25 21.99
CA ALA A 196 17.09 -7.62 20.69
C ALA A 196 16.26 -8.73 20.02
N LYS A 197 15.79 -9.72 20.79
CA LYS A 197 14.89 -10.77 20.29
C LYS A 197 13.55 -10.19 19.81
N GLN A 198 12.93 -9.33 20.61
CA GLN A 198 11.66 -8.69 20.25
C GLN A 198 11.80 -7.82 18.99
N MET A 199 12.90 -7.08 18.85
CA MET A 199 13.21 -6.30 17.65
C MET A 199 13.35 -7.19 16.42
N ALA A 200 14.12 -8.29 16.52
CA ALA A 200 14.28 -9.23 15.41
C ALA A 200 12.94 -9.85 14.98
N GLU A 201 12.09 -10.25 15.95
CA GLU A 201 10.75 -10.77 15.68
C GLU A 201 9.82 -9.72 15.04
N SER A 202 9.90 -8.47 15.49
CA SER A 202 9.13 -7.35 14.92
C SER A 202 9.53 -7.07 13.47
N GLN A 203 10.84 -6.96 13.21
CA GLN A 203 11.38 -6.76 11.87
C GLN A 203 11.01 -7.93 10.94
N GLN A 204 11.09 -9.17 11.41
CA GLN A 204 10.70 -10.34 10.62
C GLN A 204 9.21 -10.32 10.26
N LYS A 205 8.33 -9.95 11.20
CA LYS A 205 6.89 -9.81 10.94
C LYS A 205 6.59 -8.69 9.95
N SER A 206 7.25 -7.54 10.11
CA SER A 206 7.13 -6.41 9.16
C SER A 206 7.55 -6.82 7.75
N ALA A 207 8.74 -7.41 7.61
CA ALA A 207 9.23 -7.88 6.31
C ALA A 207 8.33 -8.96 5.69
N ALA A 208 7.78 -9.88 6.49
CA ALA A 208 6.83 -10.88 6.01
C ALA A 208 5.51 -10.25 5.53
N GLU A 209 5.01 -9.23 6.22
CA GLU A 209 3.80 -8.51 5.83
C GLU A 209 4.03 -7.66 4.57
N GLU A 210 5.15 -6.98 4.47
CA GLU A 210 5.55 -6.25 3.25
C GLU A 210 5.67 -7.19 2.05
N ALA A 211 6.30 -8.36 2.23
CA ALA A 211 6.40 -9.37 1.18
C ALA A 211 5.01 -9.88 0.76
N ARG A 212 4.12 -10.13 1.73
CA ARG A 212 2.72 -10.54 1.46
C ARG A 212 1.97 -9.45 0.69
N GLN A 213 2.13 -8.18 1.06
CA GLN A 213 1.48 -7.07 0.38
C GLN A 213 2.00 -6.88 -1.04
N GLN A 214 3.32 -7.05 -1.26
CA GLN A 214 3.91 -7.03 -2.59
C GLN A 214 3.37 -8.17 -3.48
N GLU A 215 3.22 -9.37 -2.93
CA GLU A 215 2.65 -10.51 -3.65
C GLU A 215 1.19 -10.25 -4.04
N LEU A 216 0.36 -9.71 -3.14
CA LEU A 216 -1.02 -9.32 -3.44
C LEU A 216 -1.09 -8.24 -4.52
N ASN A 217 -0.29 -7.19 -4.42
CA ASN A 217 -0.23 -6.13 -5.42
C ASN A 217 0.17 -6.69 -6.80
N THR A 218 1.11 -7.63 -6.84
CA THR A 218 1.55 -8.31 -8.07
C THR A 218 0.43 -9.16 -8.65
N LEU A 219 -0.29 -9.91 -7.81
CA LEU A 219 -1.43 -10.72 -8.23
C LEU A 219 -2.54 -9.85 -8.85
N ASP A 220 -2.85 -8.72 -8.24
CA ASP A 220 -3.86 -7.78 -8.73
C ASP A 220 -3.46 -7.16 -10.07
N GLN A 221 -2.19 -6.76 -10.23
CA GLN A 221 -1.67 -6.30 -11.52
C GLN A 221 -1.76 -7.37 -12.60
N ASN A 222 -1.40 -8.63 -12.28
CA ASN A 222 -1.48 -9.75 -13.22
C ASN A 222 -2.94 -10.03 -13.63
N ARG A 223 -3.88 -9.98 -12.68
CA ARG A 223 -5.32 -10.11 -12.97
C ARG A 223 -5.82 -9.02 -13.92
N LEU A 224 -5.43 -7.78 -13.67
CA LEU A 224 -5.84 -6.65 -14.50
C LEU A 224 -5.24 -6.74 -15.91
N GLN A 225 -3.98 -7.16 -16.04
CA GLN A 225 -3.36 -7.41 -17.35
C GLN A 225 -4.09 -8.51 -18.13
N ALA A 226 -4.42 -9.63 -17.48
CA ALA A 226 -5.20 -10.70 -18.13
C ALA A 226 -6.59 -10.21 -18.59
N ARG A 227 -7.26 -9.35 -17.81
CA ARG A 227 -8.50 -8.69 -18.21
C ARG A 227 -8.29 -7.82 -19.46
N ILE A 228 -7.23 -7.01 -19.51
CA ILE A 228 -6.91 -6.17 -20.67
C ILE A 228 -6.69 -7.02 -21.92
N GLU A 229 -6.00 -8.16 -21.83
CA GLU A 229 -5.79 -9.06 -22.97
C GLU A 229 -7.12 -9.63 -23.51
N LEU A 230 -8.03 -10.02 -22.62
CA LEU A 230 -9.38 -10.45 -23.00
C LEU A 230 -10.15 -9.30 -23.69
N LEU A 231 -10.13 -8.10 -23.09
CA LEU A 231 -10.78 -6.92 -23.64
C LEU A 231 -10.23 -6.56 -25.03
N ARG A 232 -8.90 -6.63 -25.23
CA ARG A 232 -8.27 -6.40 -26.54
C ARG A 232 -8.76 -7.39 -27.59
N THR A 233 -8.91 -8.64 -27.20
CA THR A 233 -9.43 -9.69 -28.09
C THR A 233 -10.87 -9.41 -28.50
N GLN A 234 -11.73 -9.07 -27.55
CA GLN A 234 -13.13 -8.71 -27.81
C GLN A 234 -13.27 -7.44 -28.64
N ASN A 235 -12.47 -6.42 -28.34
CA ASN A 235 -12.45 -5.17 -29.09
C ASN A 235 -12.05 -5.41 -30.55
N LYS A 236 -11.00 -6.20 -30.78
CA LYS A 236 -10.60 -6.60 -32.13
C LYS A 236 -11.74 -7.30 -32.88
N GLN A 237 -12.44 -8.23 -32.23
CA GLN A 237 -13.59 -8.91 -32.84
C GLN A 237 -14.70 -7.93 -33.22
N ALA A 238 -15.03 -6.97 -32.33
CA ALA A 238 -16.03 -5.95 -32.61
C ALA A 238 -15.64 -5.06 -33.81
N HIS A 239 -14.36 -4.66 -33.91
CA HIS A 239 -13.86 -3.91 -35.06
C HIS A 239 -13.89 -4.72 -36.36
N ASP A 240 -13.55 -6.01 -36.31
CA ASP A 240 -13.64 -6.90 -37.46
C ASP A 240 -15.11 -7.04 -37.94
N GLU A 241 -16.07 -7.12 -37.02
CA GLU A 241 -17.50 -7.13 -37.35
C GLU A 241 -17.97 -5.80 -37.95
N LEU A 242 -17.53 -4.67 -37.41
CA LEU A 242 -17.81 -3.35 -37.99
C LEU A 242 -17.25 -3.24 -39.41
N ASN A 243 -16.02 -3.70 -39.63
CA ASN A 243 -15.40 -3.72 -40.95
C ASN A 243 -16.16 -4.62 -41.91
N LYS A 244 -16.59 -5.81 -41.48
CA LYS A 244 -17.45 -6.70 -42.29
C LYS A 244 -18.78 -6.03 -42.63
N ALA A 245 -19.43 -5.38 -41.66
CA ALA A 245 -20.68 -4.65 -41.88
C ALA A 245 -20.48 -3.51 -42.88
N TRP A 246 -19.40 -2.74 -42.75
CA TRP A 246 -19.03 -1.68 -43.69
C TRP A 246 -18.80 -2.23 -45.10
N GLN A 247 -18.06 -3.32 -45.25
CA GLN A 247 -17.78 -3.93 -46.56
C GLN A 247 -19.02 -4.53 -47.23
N ALA A 248 -20.00 -4.99 -46.44
CA ALA A 248 -21.26 -5.53 -46.94
C ALA A 248 -22.21 -4.45 -47.50
N LEU A 249 -21.96 -3.16 -47.21
CA LEU A 249 -22.78 -2.08 -47.71
C LEU A 249 -22.62 -1.88 -49.24
N PRO A 250 -23.68 -1.46 -49.95
CA PRO A 250 -23.57 -1.06 -51.35
C PRO A 250 -22.51 0.02 -51.56
N ALA A 251 -21.78 -0.03 -52.69
CA ALA A 251 -20.68 0.89 -52.95
C ALA A 251 -21.09 2.38 -52.89
N ALA A 252 -22.28 2.72 -53.42
CA ALA A 252 -22.82 4.07 -53.34
C ALA A 252 -23.09 4.53 -51.89
N ALA A 253 -23.63 3.64 -51.06
CA ALA A 253 -23.87 3.91 -49.64
C ALA A 253 -22.54 4.11 -48.88
N ARG A 254 -21.52 3.29 -49.15
CA ARG A 254 -20.18 3.47 -48.56
C ARG A 254 -19.55 4.80 -48.91
N THR A 255 -19.65 5.22 -50.17
CA THR A 255 -19.14 6.53 -50.60
C THR A 255 -19.85 7.67 -49.87
N GLN A 256 -21.18 7.61 -49.78
CA GLN A 256 -21.97 8.65 -49.12
C GLN A 256 -21.73 8.72 -47.60
N LEU A 257 -21.59 7.57 -46.94
CA LEU A 257 -21.46 7.49 -45.48
C LEU A 257 -20.01 7.65 -44.99
N LYS A 258 -19.03 7.73 -45.90
CA LYS A 258 -17.60 7.70 -45.56
C LYS A 258 -17.19 8.80 -44.59
N ASP A 259 -17.63 10.03 -44.84
CA ASP A 259 -17.24 11.18 -44.02
C ASP A 259 -17.88 11.12 -42.63
N ALA A 260 -19.15 10.72 -42.56
CA ALA A 260 -19.84 10.48 -41.29
C ALA A 260 -19.15 9.36 -40.48
N GLN A 261 -18.74 8.27 -41.13
CA GLN A 261 -18.02 7.19 -40.48
C GLN A 261 -16.65 7.63 -39.95
N ASN A 262 -15.92 8.45 -40.72
CA ASN A 262 -14.64 9.02 -40.29
C ASN A 262 -14.80 9.99 -39.11
N GLN A 263 -15.85 10.81 -39.12
CA GLN A 263 -16.16 11.72 -38.02
C GLN A 263 -16.52 10.94 -36.75
N TRP A 264 -17.35 9.92 -36.87
CA TRP A 264 -17.72 9.04 -35.76
C TRP A 264 -16.48 8.35 -35.16
N ASN A 265 -15.55 7.85 -35.99
CA ASN A 265 -14.30 7.25 -35.52
C ASN A 265 -13.49 8.22 -34.63
N ARG A 266 -13.30 9.47 -35.07
CA ARG A 266 -12.56 10.49 -34.30
C ARG A 266 -13.27 10.85 -33.00
N LEU A 267 -14.59 11.00 -33.05
CA LEU A 267 -15.40 11.31 -31.87
C LEU A 267 -15.31 10.18 -30.83
N ARG A 268 -15.50 8.93 -31.26
CA ARG A 268 -15.35 7.74 -30.41
C ARG A 268 -13.99 7.70 -29.71
N GLU A 269 -12.90 7.83 -30.49
CA GLU A 269 -11.54 7.77 -29.95
C GLU A 269 -11.30 8.83 -28.87
N SER A 270 -11.69 10.08 -29.13
CA SER A 270 -11.54 11.17 -28.17
C SER A 270 -12.43 11.00 -26.93
N GLN A 271 -13.68 10.56 -27.09
CA GLN A 271 -14.61 10.36 -25.98
C GLN A 271 -14.16 9.23 -25.06
N CYS A 272 -13.75 8.09 -25.61
CA CYS A 272 -13.28 6.96 -24.82
C CYS A 272 -11.96 7.28 -24.10
N ALA A 273 -11.06 8.05 -24.72
CA ALA A 273 -9.84 8.51 -24.07
C ALA A 273 -10.10 9.54 -22.95
N TYR A 274 -11.16 10.33 -23.07
CA TYR A 274 -11.57 11.27 -22.03
C TYR A 274 -12.24 10.56 -20.85
N GLN A 275 -13.22 9.69 -21.12
CA GLN A 275 -13.94 8.93 -20.10
C GLN A 275 -13.00 8.08 -19.25
N SER A 276 -12.07 7.36 -19.87
CA SER A 276 -11.12 6.52 -19.13
C SER A 276 -10.28 7.32 -18.13
N LYS A 277 -9.88 8.54 -18.48
CA LYS A 277 -9.10 9.44 -17.61
C LYS A 277 -9.95 10.10 -16.52
N ALA A 278 -11.25 10.29 -16.77
CA ALA A 278 -12.18 10.82 -15.78
C ALA A 278 -12.51 9.78 -14.70
N ASP A 279 -12.57 8.50 -15.09
CA ASP A 279 -13.05 7.42 -14.22
C ASP A 279 -11.93 6.72 -13.43
N SER A 280 -10.65 6.93 -13.79
CA SER A 280 -9.52 6.34 -13.05
C SER A 280 -8.22 7.14 -13.19
N THR A 281 -7.39 7.13 -12.15
CA THR A 281 -6.00 7.63 -12.18
C THR A 281 -4.97 6.53 -12.48
N GLU A 282 -5.36 5.26 -12.40
CA GLU A 282 -4.46 4.11 -12.57
C GLU A 282 -4.29 3.75 -14.06
N PRO A 283 -3.06 3.74 -14.62
CA PRO A 283 -2.84 3.59 -16.06
C PRO A 283 -3.42 2.31 -16.68
N LEU A 284 -3.32 1.18 -15.98
CA LEU A 284 -3.86 -0.10 -16.47
C LEU A 284 -5.39 -0.09 -16.47
N GLU A 285 -6.02 0.50 -15.45
CA GLU A 285 -7.48 0.60 -15.40
C GLU A 285 -8.00 1.59 -16.46
N GLN A 286 -7.29 2.70 -16.70
CA GLN A 286 -7.60 3.61 -17.80
C GLN A 286 -7.60 2.88 -19.16
N GLU A 287 -6.63 2.01 -19.42
CA GLU A 287 -6.59 1.23 -20.66
C GLU A 287 -7.78 0.25 -20.74
N ALA A 288 -8.12 -0.45 -19.65
CA ALA A 288 -9.28 -1.35 -19.63
C ALA A 288 -10.59 -0.59 -19.94
N LEU A 289 -10.84 0.52 -19.25
CA LEU A 289 -12.02 1.37 -19.43
C LEU A 289 -12.10 1.95 -20.85
N ARG A 290 -10.96 2.37 -21.40
CA ARG A 290 -10.89 2.88 -22.78
C ARG A 290 -11.30 1.80 -23.78
N ILE A 291 -10.81 0.57 -23.64
CA ILE A 291 -11.14 -0.55 -24.53
C ILE A 291 -12.60 -0.95 -24.39
N GLU A 292 -13.14 -0.96 -23.17
CA GLU A 292 -14.56 -1.26 -22.92
C GLU A 292 -15.49 -0.23 -23.56
N CYS A 293 -15.19 1.06 -23.39
CA CYS A 293 -15.88 2.14 -24.08
C CYS A 293 -15.84 1.93 -25.59
N ASP A 294 -14.64 1.75 -26.15
CA ASP A 294 -14.46 1.60 -27.61
C ASP A 294 -15.25 0.40 -28.16
N THR A 295 -15.22 -0.73 -27.46
CA THR A 295 -15.97 -1.94 -27.82
C THR A 295 -17.48 -1.69 -27.83
N ARG A 296 -18.02 -1.04 -26.79
CA ARG A 296 -19.44 -0.69 -26.70
C ARG A 296 -19.86 0.21 -27.86
N GLU A 297 -19.11 1.28 -28.11
CA GLU A 297 -19.40 2.22 -29.19
C GLU A 297 -19.38 1.53 -30.57
N VAL A 298 -18.39 0.67 -30.81
CA VAL A 298 -18.29 -0.12 -32.06
C VAL A 298 -19.49 -1.04 -32.23
N GLN A 299 -19.88 -1.78 -31.19
CA GLN A 299 -21.05 -2.66 -31.24
C GLN A 299 -22.34 -1.90 -31.51
N GLN A 300 -22.51 -0.71 -30.92
CA GLN A 300 -23.68 0.16 -31.17
C GLN A 300 -23.68 0.78 -32.57
N ARG A 301 -22.49 1.01 -33.17
CA ARG A 301 -22.38 1.58 -34.51
C ARG A 301 -22.83 0.61 -35.60
N ILE A 302 -22.63 -0.69 -35.42
CA ILE A 302 -22.97 -1.72 -36.43
C ILE A 302 -24.45 -1.66 -36.88
N PRO A 303 -25.46 -1.71 -35.99
CA PRO A 303 -26.86 -1.61 -36.40
C PRO A 303 -27.20 -0.24 -37.00
N SER A 304 -26.68 0.85 -36.42
CA SER A 304 -26.90 2.21 -36.93
C SER A 304 -26.39 2.38 -38.36
N LEU A 305 -25.20 1.84 -38.64
CA LEU A 305 -24.59 1.86 -39.98
C LEU A 305 -25.44 1.11 -41.01
N LYS A 306 -26.01 -0.05 -40.63
CA LYS A 306 -26.91 -0.81 -41.49
C LYS A 306 -28.19 -0.02 -41.79
N GLN A 307 -28.80 0.57 -40.76
CA GLN A 307 -30.01 1.37 -40.90
C GLN A 307 -29.79 2.63 -41.77
N GLU A 308 -28.67 3.32 -41.60
CA GLU A 308 -28.28 4.47 -42.44
C GLU A 308 -28.16 4.07 -43.91
N ALA A 309 -27.54 2.92 -44.20
CA ALA A 309 -27.39 2.41 -45.55
C ALA A 309 -28.72 1.96 -46.20
N GLU A 310 -29.59 1.32 -45.42
CA GLU A 310 -30.94 0.94 -45.85
C GLU A 310 -31.78 2.18 -46.19
N THR A 311 -31.75 3.19 -45.33
CA THR A 311 -32.44 4.46 -45.54
C THR A 311 -31.94 5.15 -46.80
N PHE A 312 -30.62 5.23 -47.00
CA PHE A 312 -30.04 5.78 -48.22
C PHE A 312 -30.52 5.05 -49.48
N THR A 313 -30.50 3.71 -49.44
CA THR A 313 -30.92 2.89 -50.58
C THR A 313 -32.41 3.06 -50.88
N GLY A 314 -33.25 3.14 -49.85
CA GLY A 314 -34.69 3.40 -49.99
C GLY A 314 -34.99 4.78 -50.61
N ASN A 315 -34.25 5.82 -50.20
CA ASN A 315 -34.38 7.16 -50.77
C ASN A 315 -33.99 7.17 -52.25
N GLN A 316 -32.88 6.54 -52.62
CA GLN A 316 -32.44 6.40 -54.02
C GLN A 316 -33.49 5.71 -54.89
N LEU A 317 -34.10 4.64 -54.40
CA LEU A 317 -35.18 3.94 -55.11
C LEU A 317 -36.43 4.81 -55.26
N THR A 318 -36.78 5.57 -54.23
CA THR A 318 -37.93 6.49 -54.26
C THR A 318 -37.72 7.58 -55.32
N GLU A 319 -36.56 8.24 -55.31
CA GLU A 319 -36.21 9.26 -56.30
C GLU A 319 -36.16 8.70 -57.72
N ALA A 320 -35.56 7.51 -57.92
CA ALA A 320 -35.54 6.86 -59.22
C ALA A 320 -36.94 6.47 -59.71
N THR A 321 -37.82 6.02 -58.79
CA THR A 321 -39.22 5.71 -59.10
C THR A 321 -39.97 6.95 -59.55
N GLN A 322 -39.86 8.07 -58.82
CA GLN A 322 -40.47 9.34 -59.20
C GLN A 322 -39.95 9.83 -60.56
N ARG A 323 -38.63 9.77 -60.79
CA ARG A 323 -38.01 10.15 -62.07
C ARG A 323 -38.52 9.29 -63.24
N ALA A 324 -38.67 7.99 -63.05
CA ALA A 324 -39.19 7.07 -64.07
C ALA A 324 -40.67 7.32 -64.36
N GLN A 325 -41.49 7.51 -63.33
CA GLN A 325 -42.91 7.82 -63.47
C GLN A 325 -43.13 9.15 -64.20
N ALA A 326 -42.39 10.20 -63.84
CA ALA A 326 -42.47 11.50 -64.49
C ALA A 326 -42.10 11.41 -65.98
N ALA A 327 -41.00 10.73 -66.31
CA ALA A 327 -40.56 10.53 -67.69
C ALA A 327 -41.59 9.74 -68.53
N GLN A 328 -42.20 8.72 -67.93
CA GLN A 328 -43.26 7.94 -68.58
C GLN A 328 -44.55 8.76 -68.78
N GLN A 329 -44.90 9.62 -67.83
CA GLN A 329 -46.04 10.53 -67.99
C GLN A 329 -45.79 11.56 -69.09
N GLU A 330 -44.60 12.15 -69.12
CA GLU A 330 -44.17 13.07 -70.18
C GLU A 330 -44.28 12.40 -71.56
N LEU A 331 -43.75 11.17 -71.69
CA LEU A 331 -43.85 10.39 -72.91
C LEU A 331 -45.31 10.18 -73.35
N ARG A 332 -46.19 9.77 -72.43
CA ARG A 332 -47.62 9.58 -72.71
C ARG A 332 -48.27 10.87 -73.19
N ASN A 333 -47.99 11.99 -72.53
CA ASN A 333 -48.52 13.30 -72.92
C ASN A 333 -48.06 13.69 -74.33
N VAL A 334 -46.76 13.54 -74.63
CA VAL A 334 -46.23 13.84 -75.97
C VAL A 334 -46.87 12.92 -77.02
N TRP A 335 -46.95 11.61 -76.76
CA TRP A 335 -47.62 10.67 -77.67
C TRP A 335 -49.08 11.05 -77.92
N GLN A 336 -49.82 11.46 -76.89
CA GLN A 336 -51.21 11.93 -77.05
C GLN A 336 -51.30 13.16 -77.96
N SER A 337 -50.33 14.08 -77.89
CA SER A 337 -50.25 15.26 -78.75
C SER A 337 -49.83 14.99 -80.19
N VAL A 338 -49.32 13.80 -80.54
CA VAL A 338 -49.00 13.46 -81.93
C VAL A 338 -50.31 13.36 -82.76
N PRO A 339 -50.39 13.97 -83.96
CA PRO A 339 -51.54 13.86 -84.86
C PRO A 339 -51.92 12.41 -85.20
N ALA A 340 -53.21 12.16 -85.49
CA ALA A 340 -53.74 10.80 -85.70
C ALA A 340 -53.18 10.13 -86.97
N ASP A 341 -53.09 10.89 -88.07
CA ASP A 341 -52.48 10.47 -89.32
C ASP A 341 -50.99 10.11 -89.15
N VAL A 342 -50.25 10.87 -88.35
CA VAL A 342 -48.86 10.54 -88.02
C VAL A 342 -48.78 9.30 -87.13
N LYS A 343 -49.69 9.14 -86.16
CA LYS A 343 -49.77 7.92 -85.31
C LYS A 343 -50.01 6.66 -86.14
N ASP A 344 -50.80 6.73 -87.21
CA ASP A 344 -51.03 5.59 -88.10
C ASP A 344 -49.74 5.16 -88.82
N ILE A 345 -48.84 6.11 -89.10
CA ILE A 345 -47.53 5.85 -89.72
C ILE A 345 -46.54 5.28 -88.71
N ILE A 346 -46.43 5.87 -87.51
CA ILE A 346 -45.35 5.55 -86.55
C ILE A 346 -45.79 4.63 -85.40
N GLY A 347 -47.06 4.22 -85.35
CA GLY A 347 -47.63 3.46 -84.24
C GLY A 347 -46.98 2.10 -84.03
N GLN A 348 -46.69 1.37 -85.11
CA GLN A 348 -46.01 0.08 -85.04
C GLN A 348 -44.56 0.23 -84.53
N ASP A 349 -43.87 1.29 -84.94
CA ASP A 349 -42.52 1.61 -84.47
C ASP A 349 -42.52 1.99 -82.99
N TYR A 350 -43.53 2.73 -82.53
CA TYR A 350 -43.70 3.06 -81.12
C TYR A 350 -43.93 1.81 -80.26
N GLN A 351 -44.77 0.86 -80.71
CA GLN A 351 -45.00 -0.40 -79.99
C GLN A 351 -43.75 -1.28 -79.95
N SER A 352 -43.03 -1.37 -81.08
CA SER A 352 -41.78 -2.13 -81.17
C SER A 352 -40.69 -1.53 -80.28
N TRP A 353 -40.60 -0.20 -80.24
CA TRP A 353 -39.75 0.52 -79.29
C TRP A 353 -40.13 0.21 -77.83
N ALA A 354 -41.42 0.24 -77.48
CA ALA A 354 -41.86 0.00 -76.10
C ALA A 354 -41.45 -1.41 -75.62
N ALA A 355 -41.65 -2.43 -76.47
CA ALA A 355 -41.25 -3.80 -76.16
C ALA A 355 -39.72 -3.96 -76.03
N SER A 356 -38.96 -3.41 -76.98
CA SER A 356 -37.49 -3.48 -76.95
C SER A 356 -36.89 -2.69 -75.78
N SER A 357 -37.44 -1.52 -75.46
CA SER A 357 -37.04 -0.71 -74.29
C SER A 357 -37.28 -1.45 -72.98
N ALA A 358 -38.44 -2.09 -72.81
CA ALA A 358 -38.73 -2.90 -71.63
C ALA A 358 -37.74 -4.06 -71.47
N ALA A 359 -37.42 -4.78 -72.56
CA ALA A 359 -36.44 -5.85 -72.55
C ALA A 359 -35.03 -5.34 -72.21
N LYS A 360 -34.61 -4.22 -72.81
CA LYS A 360 -33.34 -3.55 -72.54
C LYS A 360 -33.20 -3.16 -71.06
N CYS A 361 -34.24 -2.56 -70.48
CA CYS A 361 -34.21 -2.15 -69.07
C CYS A 361 -34.31 -3.33 -68.10
N ALA A 362 -34.94 -4.44 -68.49
CA ALA A 362 -34.87 -5.69 -67.74
C ALA A 362 -33.45 -6.29 -67.76
N GLN A 363 -32.77 -6.24 -68.91
CA GLN A 363 -31.39 -6.69 -69.04
C GLN A 363 -30.43 -5.83 -68.20
N ALA A 364 -30.60 -4.50 -68.19
CA ALA A 364 -29.83 -3.60 -67.34
C ALA A 364 -29.98 -3.96 -65.85
N ALA A 365 -31.19 -4.34 -65.42
CA ALA A 365 -31.44 -4.79 -64.05
C ALA A 365 -30.67 -6.08 -63.69
N GLN A 366 -30.59 -7.02 -64.63
CA GLN A 366 -29.87 -8.28 -64.45
C GLN A 366 -28.36 -8.06 -64.39
N GLN A 367 -27.83 -7.20 -65.26
CA GLN A 367 -26.40 -6.83 -65.28
C GLN A 367 -25.97 -6.13 -63.99
N ALA A 368 -26.88 -5.40 -63.33
CA ALA A 368 -26.64 -4.73 -62.06
C ALA A 368 -26.70 -5.67 -60.83
N GLY A 369 -26.89 -6.98 -61.01
CA GLY A 369 -26.79 -7.97 -59.93
C GLY A 369 -28.06 -8.18 -59.09
N GLY A 370 -29.23 -7.70 -59.55
CA GLY A 370 -30.51 -7.92 -58.86
C GLY A 370 -30.69 -7.07 -57.59
N GLY A 371 -31.70 -7.41 -56.78
CA GLY A 371 -32.06 -6.67 -55.56
C GLY A 371 -32.29 -5.17 -55.81
N ASN A 372 -31.89 -4.33 -54.85
CA ASN A 372 -32.05 -2.88 -54.94
C ASN A 372 -31.21 -2.26 -56.07
N ASN A 373 -30.03 -2.79 -56.39
CA ASN A 373 -29.20 -2.30 -57.49
C ASN A 373 -29.84 -2.59 -58.85
N GLY A 374 -30.40 -3.79 -59.03
CA GLY A 374 -31.17 -4.14 -60.23
C GLY A 374 -32.43 -3.29 -60.39
N GLN A 375 -33.14 -3.03 -59.29
CA GLN A 375 -34.31 -2.15 -59.31
C GLN A 375 -33.95 -0.72 -59.69
N LEU A 376 -32.88 -0.16 -59.11
CA LEU A 376 -32.38 1.18 -59.43
C LEU A 376 -32.00 1.29 -60.92
N ALA A 377 -31.18 0.35 -61.42
CA ALA A 377 -30.76 0.32 -62.82
C ALA A 377 -31.93 0.22 -63.80
N ARG A 378 -32.96 -0.57 -63.46
CA ARG A 378 -34.18 -0.68 -64.26
C ARG A 378 -34.93 0.65 -64.34
N LEU A 379 -35.11 1.32 -63.20
CA LEU A 379 -35.84 2.58 -63.11
C LEU A 379 -35.12 3.69 -63.87
N GLU A 380 -33.80 3.78 -63.72
CA GLU A 380 -32.97 4.77 -64.43
C GLU A 380 -32.97 4.54 -65.94
N CYS A 381 -32.87 3.28 -66.39
CA CYS A 381 -33.02 2.93 -67.79
C CYS A 381 -34.42 3.32 -68.32
N THR A 382 -35.48 2.98 -67.57
CA THR A 382 -36.86 3.28 -67.95
C THR A 382 -37.08 4.79 -68.11
N ALA A 383 -36.54 5.59 -67.18
CA ALA A 383 -36.62 7.04 -67.25
C ALA A 383 -35.87 7.60 -68.47
N THR A 384 -34.68 7.06 -68.76
CA THR A 384 -33.83 7.48 -69.88
C THR A 384 -34.47 7.17 -71.23
N GLU A 385 -34.93 5.93 -71.42
CA GLU A 385 -35.60 5.52 -72.65
C GLU A 385 -36.87 6.32 -72.91
N ALA A 386 -37.69 6.54 -71.87
CA ALA A 386 -38.91 7.33 -72.00
C ALA A 386 -38.64 8.78 -72.41
N ARG A 387 -37.63 9.43 -71.81
CA ARG A 387 -37.23 10.80 -72.18
C ARG A 387 -36.70 10.87 -73.61
N ASN A 388 -35.88 9.90 -74.02
CA ASN A 388 -35.35 9.84 -75.37
C ASN A 388 -36.47 9.71 -76.40
N LYS A 389 -37.43 8.81 -76.16
CA LYS A 389 -38.58 8.64 -77.06
C LYS A 389 -39.50 9.85 -77.04
N ALA A 390 -39.73 10.47 -75.89
CA ALA A 390 -40.52 11.71 -75.81
C ALA A 390 -39.87 12.84 -76.63
N LYS A 391 -38.54 12.96 -76.57
CA LYS A 391 -37.78 13.93 -77.37
C LYS A 391 -37.92 13.67 -78.88
N GLU A 392 -37.82 12.42 -79.30
CA GLU A 392 -38.05 12.01 -80.70
C GLU A 392 -39.48 12.37 -81.13
N LEU A 393 -40.48 12.01 -80.31
CA LEU A 393 -41.89 12.24 -80.62
C LEU A 393 -42.28 13.71 -80.73
N ARG A 394 -41.62 14.60 -79.96
CA ARG A 394 -41.81 16.06 -80.08
C ARG A 394 -41.50 16.59 -81.48
N GLY A 395 -40.64 15.91 -82.25
CA GLY A 395 -40.37 16.26 -83.65
C GLY A 395 -41.61 16.14 -84.55
N TYR A 396 -42.59 15.33 -84.16
CA TYR A 396 -43.83 15.09 -84.90
C TYR A 396 -45.03 15.91 -84.38
N VAL A 397 -44.84 16.68 -83.30
CA VAL A 397 -45.88 17.54 -82.70
C VAL A 397 -45.79 18.98 -83.24
N SER A 398 -44.64 19.36 -83.80
CA SER A 398 -44.31 20.76 -84.19
C SER A 398 -44.33 21.00 -85.72
N GLN A 399 -45.15 20.27 -86.47
CA GLN A 399 -45.54 20.61 -87.84
C GLN A 399 -47.02 20.94 -87.85
#